data_AF-A0A7R9WAY5-F1
#
_entry.id   AF-A0A7R9WAY5-F1
#
_cell.length_a   1.000
_cell.length_b   1.000
_cell.length_c   1.000
_cell.angle_alpha   90.00
_cell.angle_beta   90.00
_cell.angle_gamma   90.00
#
_symmetry.space_group_name_H-M   'P 1'
#
loop_
_entity.id
_entity.type
_entity.pdbx_description
1 polymer ?
#
loop_
_entity_poly.entity_id
_entity_poly.type
_entity_poly.pdbx_seq_one_letter_code
_entity_poly.pdbx_strand_id
1 'polypeptide(L)'
;PSSGVEATSRLFLADLGGSEKAKKSRPLADSSKLDADGNVEEAVAALRANDDERLREAANINLGLLALKRCVEALVKRQRKGNRGHVHVPYSENKLTMLLSSGLGGNGKTCVIVCAAQEEEHGAETVAALRFGQVCGGVSKTASSSGGLGTSKAGLLSNLLSRLDASIAKCEDNIRKHERWETRRERRVDERAQDGRQIEVQTTTLLVGAEQYHIELEELLRKRAELVGEPLHIKESA
;
A
#
# COMPACT_ATOMS: atom_id res chain seq x y z
N PRO A 1 20.83 -23.33 19.12
CA PRO A 1 21.00 -22.21 18.18
C PRO A 1 20.08 -21.04 18.55
N SER A 2 20.65 -20.00 19.14
CA SER A 2 19.97 -18.75 19.49
C SER A 2 19.28 -18.18 18.24
N SER A 3 17.95 -18.18 18.23
CA SER A 3 17.13 -17.52 17.22
C SER A 3 17.27 -16.00 17.36
N GLY A 4 18.39 -15.45 16.90
CA GLY A 4 18.57 -14.01 16.81
C GLY A 4 17.62 -13.45 15.77
N VAL A 5 16.65 -12.65 16.19
CA VAL A 5 15.82 -11.88 15.26
C VAL A 5 16.67 -10.72 14.74
N GLU A 6 17.03 -10.76 13.45
CA GLU A 6 17.75 -9.67 12.81
C GLU A 6 16.77 -8.52 12.48
N ALA A 7 16.97 -7.37 13.12
CA ALA A 7 16.19 -6.17 12.86
C ALA A 7 16.98 -5.21 11.98
N THR A 8 16.47 -4.92 10.79
CA THR A 8 17.06 -3.94 9.87
C THR A 8 16.22 -2.67 9.83
N SER A 9 16.87 -1.51 9.94
CA SER A 9 16.23 -0.20 9.80
C SER A 9 16.99 0.65 8.79
N ARG A 10 16.31 1.60 8.15
CA ARG A 10 16.91 2.54 7.20
C ARG A 10 16.52 3.96 7.60
N LEU A 11 17.50 4.84 7.68
CA LEU A 11 17.31 6.27 7.88
C LEU A 11 17.56 6.98 6.54
N PHE A 12 16.63 7.85 6.16
CA PHE A 12 16.75 8.70 4.98
C PHE A 12 16.71 10.15 5.45
N LEU A 13 17.71 10.94 5.06
CA LEU A 13 17.76 12.38 5.25
C LEU A 13 17.70 13.03 3.86
N ALA A 14 16.82 14.00 3.70
CA ALA A 14 16.65 14.72 2.45
C ALA A 14 16.69 16.23 2.74
N ASP A 15 17.66 16.90 2.14
CA ASP A 15 17.74 18.36 2.12
C ASP A 15 17.08 18.85 0.82
N LEU A 16 16.13 19.78 0.96
CA LEU A 16 15.31 20.24 -0.15
C LEU A 16 15.71 21.66 -0.55
N GLY A 17 15.62 21.95 -1.85
CA GLY A 17 15.83 23.31 -2.35
C GLY A 17 14.82 24.31 -1.78
N GLY A 18 15.17 25.58 -1.89
CA GLY A 18 14.35 26.69 -1.42
C GLY A 18 12.94 26.73 -2.04
N SER A 19 11.96 27.14 -1.24
CA SER A 19 10.54 27.24 -1.66
C SER A 19 10.14 28.63 -2.14
N GLU A 20 11.11 29.54 -2.24
CA GLU A 20 10.90 30.90 -2.71
C GLU A 20 10.48 30.96 -4.17
N LYS A 21 9.66 31.97 -4.47
CA LYS A 21 9.20 32.22 -5.83
C LYS A 21 10.36 32.63 -6.73
N ALA A 22 10.45 31.99 -7.90
CA ALA A 22 11.46 32.27 -8.93
C ALA A 22 11.54 33.73 -9.42
N LYS A 23 10.55 34.58 -9.09
CA LYS A 23 10.61 36.04 -9.38
C LYS A 23 11.50 36.80 -8.41
N LYS A 24 11.72 36.31 -7.18
CA LYS A 24 12.57 36.91 -6.15
C LYS A 24 14.06 36.59 -6.35
N SER A 25 14.39 35.58 -7.16
CA SER A 25 15.77 35.18 -7.46
C SER A 25 16.45 36.01 -8.56
N ARG A 26 15.77 37.04 -9.11
CA ARG A 26 16.40 37.97 -10.06
C ARG A 26 17.44 38.82 -9.31
N PRO A 27 18.70 38.86 -9.75
CA PRO A 27 19.63 39.87 -9.29
C PRO A 27 19.08 41.25 -9.64
N LEU A 28 19.15 42.20 -8.72
CA LEU A 28 19.03 43.60 -9.08
C LEU A 28 20.23 43.90 -9.99
N ALA A 29 19.99 44.25 -11.26
CA ALA A 29 21.08 44.56 -12.18
C ALA A 29 21.91 45.70 -11.58
N ASP A 30 23.13 45.40 -11.13
CA ASP A 30 24.04 46.40 -10.63
C ASP A 30 24.57 47.21 -11.81
N SER A 31 24.02 48.41 -11.98
CA SER A 31 24.38 49.34 -13.05
C SER A 31 25.80 49.90 -12.92
N SER A 32 26.59 49.46 -11.93
CA SER A 32 27.94 49.99 -11.66
C SER A 32 29.09 49.27 -12.37
N LYS A 33 28.84 48.17 -13.10
CA LYS A 33 29.86 47.52 -13.94
C LYS A 33 29.75 48.01 -15.40
N LEU A 34 30.22 49.23 -15.64
CA LEU A 34 30.55 49.71 -16.99
C LEU A 34 32.08 49.80 -17.11
N ASP A 35 32.65 48.92 -17.91
CA ASP A 35 34.00 48.99 -18.44
C ASP A 35 34.05 50.01 -19.59
N ALA A 36 35.14 50.77 -19.64
CA ALA A 36 35.31 51.98 -20.47
C ALA A 36 35.33 51.72 -21.99
N ASP A 37 35.41 50.45 -22.42
CA ASP A 37 35.61 50.05 -23.82
C ASP A 37 34.31 49.65 -24.55
N GLY A 38 33.14 49.83 -23.94
CA GLY A 38 31.85 49.85 -24.66
C GLY A 38 31.36 48.52 -25.22
N ASN A 39 31.93 47.37 -24.84
CA ASN A 39 31.43 46.06 -25.26
C ASN A 39 30.28 45.57 -24.37
N VAL A 40 29.17 46.33 -24.39
CA VAL A 40 28.01 46.14 -23.50
C VAL A 40 27.15 44.94 -23.90
N GLU A 41 27.10 44.61 -25.19
CA GLU A 41 26.20 43.56 -25.71
C GLU A 41 26.57 42.16 -25.21
N GLU A 42 27.87 41.80 -25.23
CA GLU A 42 28.31 40.45 -24.86
C GLU A 42 28.20 40.21 -23.35
N ALA A 43 28.57 41.21 -22.53
CA ALA A 43 28.42 41.16 -21.08
C ALA A 43 26.94 41.10 -20.65
N VAL A 44 26.07 41.90 -21.29
CA VAL A 44 24.62 41.89 -21.02
C VAL A 44 23.97 40.60 -21.53
N ALA A 45 24.42 40.04 -22.66
CA ALA A 45 23.94 38.75 -23.16
C ALA A 45 24.35 37.60 -22.23
N ALA A 46 25.60 37.60 -21.73
CA ALA A 46 26.09 36.61 -20.78
C ALA A 46 25.34 36.71 -19.43
N LEU A 47 25.07 37.92 -18.94
CA LEU A 47 24.24 38.14 -17.74
C LEU A 47 22.82 37.61 -17.93
N ARG A 48 22.17 37.91 -19.05
CA ARG A 48 20.82 37.41 -19.39
C ARG A 48 20.78 35.89 -19.52
N ALA A 49 21.80 35.27 -20.12
CA ALA A 49 21.89 33.82 -20.25
C ALA A 49 22.02 33.12 -18.89
N ASN A 50 22.84 33.69 -17.98
CA ASN A 50 22.96 33.20 -16.60
C ASN A 50 21.65 33.37 -15.81
N ASP A 51 20.95 34.49 -16.01
CA ASP A 51 19.64 34.73 -15.38
C ASP A 51 18.59 33.71 -15.86
N ASP A 52 18.58 33.37 -17.15
CA ASP A 52 17.69 32.37 -17.71
C ASP A 52 17.98 30.97 -17.17
N GLU A 53 19.24 30.61 -16.98
CA GLU A 53 19.64 29.32 -16.39
C GLU A 53 19.23 29.23 -14.92
N ARG A 54 19.50 30.28 -14.13
CA ARG A 54 19.05 30.38 -12.73
C ARG A 54 17.53 30.35 -12.60
N LEU A 55 16.82 31.02 -13.51
CA LEU A 55 15.37 31.02 -13.50
C LEU A 55 14.80 29.62 -13.82
N ARG A 56 15.42 28.90 -14.77
CA ARG A 56 15.06 27.50 -15.07
C ARG A 56 15.34 26.57 -13.91
N GLU A 57 16.47 26.75 -13.22
CA GLU A 57 16.79 25.99 -12.01
C GLU A 57 15.76 26.24 -10.91
N ALA A 58 15.47 27.50 -10.58
CA ALA A 58 14.47 27.87 -9.60
C ALA A 58 13.07 27.36 -9.96
N ALA A 59 12.73 27.34 -11.26
CA ALA A 59 11.49 26.75 -11.75
C ALA A 59 11.44 25.22 -11.54
N ASN A 60 12.54 24.52 -11.81
CA ASN A 60 12.64 23.07 -11.64
C ASN A 60 12.59 22.66 -10.16
N ILE A 61 13.23 23.41 -9.26
CA ILE A 61 13.13 23.21 -7.80
C ILE A 61 11.66 23.33 -7.38
N ASN A 62 11.01 24.42 -7.78
CA ASN A 62 9.61 24.68 -7.48
C ASN A 62 8.65 23.64 -8.09
N LEU A 63 8.98 23.07 -9.24
CA LEU A 63 8.21 21.96 -9.83
C LEU A 63 8.26 20.72 -8.94
N GLY A 64 9.44 20.40 -8.38
CA GLY A 64 9.61 19.31 -7.41
C GLY A 64 8.82 19.54 -6.13
N LEU A 65 8.92 20.73 -5.54
CA LEU A 65 8.19 21.09 -4.32
C LEU A 65 6.67 21.14 -4.54
N LEU A 66 6.21 21.57 -5.70
CA LEU A 66 4.79 21.56 -6.06
C LEU A 66 4.26 20.13 -6.20
N ALA A 67 5.01 19.25 -6.87
CA ALA A 67 4.66 17.83 -6.97
C ALA A 67 4.61 17.18 -5.59
N LEU A 68 5.56 17.50 -4.71
CA LEU A 68 5.58 17.06 -3.32
C LEU A 68 4.31 17.50 -2.58
N LYS A 69 3.94 18.78 -2.70
CA LYS A 69 2.71 19.32 -2.11
C LYS A 69 1.47 18.56 -2.59
N ARG A 70 1.34 18.31 -3.90
CA ARG A 70 0.23 17.54 -4.48
C ARG A 70 0.17 16.12 -3.93
N CYS A 71 1.32 15.46 -3.76
CA CYS A 71 1.37 14.12 -3.18
C CYS A 71 0.87 14.10 -1.73
N VAL A 72 1.33 15.04 -0.90
CA VAL A 72 0.89 15.14 0.50
C VAL A 72 -0.62 15.43 0.59
N GLU A 73 -1.13 16.37 -0.20
CA GLU A 73 -2.56 16.68 -0.23
C GLU A 73 -3.41 15.47 -0.66
N ALA A 74 -2.94 14.71 -1.66
CA ALA A 74 -3.59 13.48 -2.09
C ALA A 74 -3.58 12.39 -0.99
N LEU A 75 -2.50 12.29 -0.22
CA LEU A 75 -2.40 11.36 0.92
C LEU A 75 -3.40 11.72 2.03
N VAL A 76 -3.48 12.99 2.41
CA VAL A 76 -4.47 13.47 3.39
C VAL A 76 -5.90 13.20 2.87
N LYS A 77 -6.16 13.46 1.59
CA LYS A 77 -7.47 13.20 0.96
C LYS A 77 -7.81 11.70 0.97
N ARG A 78 -6.83 10.84 0.71
CA ARG A 78 -6.98 9.37 0.77
C ARG A 78 -7.40 8.92 2.17
N GLN A 79 -6.75 9.44 3.21
CA GLN A 79 -7.06 9.10 4.60
C GLN A 79 -8.46 9.54 5.01
N ARG A 80 -8.87 10.75 4.61
CA ARG A 80 -10.23 11.25 4.86
C ARG A 80 -11.33 10.43 4.20
N LYS A 81 -11.06 9.87 3.01
CA LYS A 81 -12.03 9.02 2.29
C LYS A 81 -12.10 7.58 2.83
N GLY A 82 -11.07 7.11 3.54
CA GLY A 82 -11.00 5.73 4.05
C GLY A 82 -11.19 4.70 2.94
N ASN A 83 -11.94 3.62 3.22
CA ASN A 83 -12.22 2.55 2.26
C ASN A 83 -13.28 2.91 1.20
N ARG A 84 -13.83 4.13 1.20
CA ARG A 84 -14.94 4.53 0.32
C ARG A 84 -14.49 5.02 -1.06
N GLY A 85 -13.21 4.93 -1.40
CA GLY A 85 -12.73 5.22 -2.75
C GLY A 85 -11.22 5.22 -2.89
N HIS A 86 -10.76 4.83 -4.08
CA HIS A 86 -9.36 4.90 -4.46
C HIS A 86 -8.95 6.35 -4.76
N VAL A 87 -7.91 6.85 -4.08
CA VAL A 87 -7.30 8.16 -4.38
C VAL A 87 -5.89 7.89 -4.88
N HIS A 88 -5.67 8.19 -6.17
CA HIS A 88 -4.36 8.12 -6.78
C HIS A 88 -3.45 9.21 -6.21
N VAL A 89 -2.22 8.84 -5.85
CA VAL A 89 -1.19 9.77 -5.37
C VAL A 89 -0.13 9.90 -6.47
N PRO A 90 0.12 11.11 -7.02
CA PRO A 90 0.89 11.30 -8.25
C PRO A 90 2.41 11.31 -8.01
N TYR A 91 2.97 10.25 -7.41
CA TYR A 91 4.41 10.18 -7.15
C TYR A 91 5.27 10.24 -8.42
N SER A 92 4.75 9.75 -9.55
CA SER A 92 5.43 9.69 -10.83
C SER A 92 5.53 11.03 -11.57
N GLU A 93 4.85 12.08 -11.10
CA GLU A 93 4.91 13.41 -11.74
C GLU A 93 6.31 14.06 -11.61
N ASN A 94 7.10 13.69 -10.59
CA ASN A 94 8.43 14.23 -10.39
C ASN A 94 9.40 13.19 -9.78
N LYS A 95 10.67 13.21 -10.20
CA LYS A 95 11.70 12.31 -9.66
C LYS A 95 11.86 12.46 -8.14
N LEU A 96 11.73 13.67 -7.60
CA LEU A 96 11.79 13.93 -6.16
C LEU A 96 10.72 13.13 -5.41
N THR A 97 9.47 13.18 -5.88
CA THR A 97 8.35 12.47 -5.26
C THR A 97 8.42 10.96 -5.44
N MET A 98 9.05 10.48 -6.51
CA MET A 98 9.36 9.04 -6.67
C MET A 98 10.34 8.56 -5.60
N LEU A 99 11.44 9.30 -5.40
CA LEU A 99 12.45 8.98 -4.39
C LEU A 99 11.88 9.02 -2.97
N LEU A 100 11.03 10.02 -2.69
CA LEU A 100 10.41 10.21 -1.37
C LEU A 100 9.14 9.38 -1.15
N SER A 101 8.69 8.60 -2.12
CA SER A 101 7.40 7.87 -2.06
C SER A 101 7.28 6.97 -0.82
N SER A 102 8.36 6.26 -0.46
CA SER A 102 8.44 5.42 0.74
C SER A 102 8.35 6.25 2.03
N GLY A 103 8.98 7.43 2.02
CA GLY A 103 8.92 8.42 3.09
C GLY A 103 7.56 9.09 3.23
N LEU A 104 6.80 9.31 2.15
CA LEU A 104 5.54 10.04 2.23
C LEU A 104 4.34 9.16 2.58
N GLY A 105 4.18 8.03 1.86
CA GLY A 105 3.02 7.14 2.04
C GLY A 105 3.38 5.66 2.23
N GLY A 106 4.67 5.30 2.17
CA GLY A 106 5.12 3.93 2.37
C GLY A 106 5.35 3.55 3.83
N ASN A 107 5.92 2.36 4.05
CA ASN A 107 6.23 1.87 5.38
C ASN A 107 7.45 2.61 5.97
N GLY A 108 7.24 3.35 7.06
CA GLY A 108 8.31 4.05 7.77
C GLY A 108 7.79 5.26 8.54
N LYS A 109 8.56 5.68 9.54
CA LYS A 109 8.31 6.94 10.26
C LYS A 109 8.92 8.09 9.46
N THR A 110 8.24 9.23 9.46
CA THR A 110 8.68 10.41 8.71
C THR A 110 8.54 11.63 9.59
N CYS A 111 9.59 12.43 9.63
CA CYS A 111 9.60 13.75 10.25
C CYS A 111 9.83 14.78 9.15
N VAL A 112 9.07 15.88 9.18
CA VAL A 112 9.26 17.02 8.29
C VAL A 112 9.70 18.18 9.16
N ILE A 113 10.86 18.74 8.86
CA ILE A 113 11.38 19.95 9.50
C ILE A 113 11.06 21.11 8.57
N VAL A 114 10.35 22.12 9.08
CA VAL A 114 10.01 23.31 8.32
C VAL A 114 10.93 24.44 8.77
N CYS A 115 11.80 24.89 7.87
CA CYS A 115 12.65 26.06 8.09
C CYS A 115 11.88 27.32 7.66
N ALA A 116 11.93 28.35 8.49
CA ALA A 116 11.22 29.60 8.28
C ALA A 116 12.12 30.80 8.63
N ALA A 117 11.94 31.89 7.89
CA ALA A 117 12.60 33.17 8.12
C ALA A 117 11.77 34.03 9.08
N GLN A 118 12.45 34.82 9.92
CA GLN A 118 11.82 35.70 10.92
C GLN A 118 11.59 37.13 10.40
N GLU A 119 12.22 37.48 9.29
CA GLU A 119 12.19 38.79 8.67
C GLU A 119 10.85 39.05 7.96
N GLU A 120 10.35 40.28 8.06
CA GLU A 120 9.04 40.68 7.51
C GLU A 120 8.97 40.52 5.98
N GLU A 121 10.09 40.79 5.29
CA GLU A 121 10.21 40.62 3.83
C GLU A 121 9.97 39.19 3.32
N HIS A 122 10.14 38.21 4.22
CA HIS A 122 9.92 36.79 3.98
C HIS A 122 8.60 36.28 4.55
N GLY A 123 7.81 37.11 5.22
CA GLY A 123 6.60 36.69 5.94
C GLY A 123 5.60 35.90 5.08
N ALA A 124 5.41 36.28 3.82
CA ALA A 124 4.53 35.57 2.90
C ALA A 124 5.00 34.13 2.59
N GLU A 125 6.30 33.92 2.44
CA GLU A 125 6.89 32.60 2.16
C GLU A 125 6.93 31.76 3.45
N THR A 126 7.25 32.38 4.59
CA THR A 126 7.17 31.74 5.92
C THR A 126 5.77 31.20 6.19
N VAL A 127 4.71 31.98 5.94
CA VAL A 127 3.32 31.51 6.11
C VAL A 127 3.00 30.36 5.15
N ALA A 128 3.50 30.40 3.90
CA ALA A 128 3.30 29.31 2.95
C ALA A 128 3.99 28.01 3.39
N ALA A 129 5.22 28.09 3.90
CA ALA A 129 5.98 26.96 4.43
C ALA A 129 5.30 26.35 5.67
N LEU A 130 4.85 27.18 6.62
CA LEU A 130 4.15 26.70 7.82
C LEU A 130 2.80 26.03 7.48
N ARG A 131 2.04 26.59 6.54
CA ARG A 131 0.80 25.96 6.04
C ARG A 131 1.07 24.61 5.40
N PHE A 132 2.18 24.48 4.66
CA PHE A 132 2.59 23.19 4.13
C PHE A 132 2.94 22.20 5.26
N GLY A 133 3.67 22.64 6.28
CA GLY A 133 3.93 21.84 7.49
C GLY A 133 2.67 21.32 8.17
N GLN A 134 1.64 22.17 8.29
CA GLN A 134 0.34 21.77 8.84
C GLN A 134 -0.33 20.67 7.99
N VAL A 135 -0.24 20.75 6.66
CA VAL A 135 -0.78 19.72 5.76
C VAL A 135 -0.01 18.41 5.90
N CYS A 136 1.32 18.47 6.03
CA CYS A 136 2.16 17.29 6.29
C CYS A 136 1.78 16.58 7.59
N GLY A 137 1.48 17.32 8.65
CA GLY A 137 1.00 16.76 9.93
C GLY A 137 -0.34 16.02 9.82
N GLY A 138 -1.10 16.23 8.74
CA GLY A 138 -2.34 15.51 8.46
C GLY A 138 -2.14 14.10 7.91
N VAL A 139 -0.91 13.68 7.56
CA VAL A 139 -0.63 12.36 7.00
C VAL A 139 -0.31 11.36 8.11
N SER A 140 -1.26 10.49 8.42
CA SER A 140 -1.05 9.36 9.33
C SER A 140 -0.36 8.16 8.64
N LYS A 141 0.78 7.70 9.16
CA LYS A 141 1.50 6.53 8.62
C LYS A 141 1.41 5.36 9.59
N THR A 142 1.07 4.18 9.08
CA THR A 142 1.22 2.92 9.82
C THR A 142 2.63 2.38 9.56
N ALA A 143 3.55 2.64 10.48
CA ALA A 143 4.89 2.05 10.41
C ALA A 143 4.81 0.62 10.95
N SER A 144 4.76 -0.35 10.05
CA SER A 144 4.95 -1.75 10.41
C SER A 144 6.43 -1.95 10.68
N SER A 145 6.79 -2.35 11.90
CA SER A 145 8.17 -2.73 12.21
C SER A 145 8.68 -3.68 11.13
N SER A 146 9.84 -3.39 10.55
CA SER A 146 10.53 -4.28 9.59
C SER A 146 10.92 -5.63 10.21
N GLY A 147 10.82 -5.77 11.53
CA GLY A 147 10.85 -7.05 12.25
C GLY A 147 9.49 -7.74 12.42
N GLY A 148 8.43 -7.19 11.83
CA GLY A 148 7.12 -7.81 11.77
C GLY A 148 7.07 -8.83 10.65
N LEU A 149 6.46 -9.98 10.93
CA LEU A 149 6.05 -11.08 10.05
C LEU A 149 5.26 -10.66 8.77
N GLY A 150 5.45 -9.48 8.19
CA GLY A 150 4.77 -9.03 6.98
C GLY A 150 5.59 -9.19 5.70
N THR A 151 6.93 -9.13 5.78
CA THR A 151 7.79 -9.07 4.58
C THR A 151 8.86 -10.16 4.51
N SER A 152 9.07 -10.94 5.57
CA SER A 152 9.88 -12.16 5.48
C SER A 152 9.11 -13.22 4.69
N LYS A 153 9.79 -14.18 4.03
CA LYS A 153 9.12 -15.33 3.41
C LYS A 153 8.15 -16.02 4.40
N ALA A 154 8.58 -16.17 5.65
CA ALA A 154 7.76 -16.69 6.74
C ALA A 154 6.55 -15.79 7.06
N GLY A 155 6.72 -14.48 6.93
CA GLY A 155 5.66 -13.51 7.13
C GLY A 155 4.59 -13.51 6.03
N LEU A 156 5.02 -13.54 4.77
CA LEU A 156 4.13 -13.72 3.63
C LEU A 156 3.38 -15.06 3.72
N LEU A 157 4.08 -16.13 4.12
CA LEU A 157 3.47 -17.43 4.38
C LEU A 157 2.43 -17.34 5.51
N SER A 158 2.73 -16.67 6.62
CA SER A 158 1.77 -16.47 7.72
C SER A 158 0.52 -15.70 7.29
N ASN A 159 0.68 -14.69 6.41
CA ASN A 159 -0.45 -13.92 5.88
C ASN A 159 -1.30 -14.77 4.94
N LEU A 160 -0.68 -15.58 4.09
CA LEU A 160 -1.38 -16.53 3.22
C LEU A 160 -2.14 -17.59 4.02
N LEU A 161 -1.51 -18.16 5.06
CA LEU A 161 -2.15 -19.12 5.97
C LEU A 161 -3.36 -18.48 6.65
N SER A 162 -3.23 -17.26 7.18
CA SER A 162 -4.36 -16.56 7.82
C SER A 162 -5.55 -16.31 6.87
N ARG A 163 -5.28 -16.09 5.58
CA ARG A 163 -6.32 -15.93 4.56
C ARG A 163 -6.99 -17.26 4.22
N LEU A 164 -6.21 -18.34 4.12
CA LEU A 164 -6.74 -19.68 3.91
C LEU A 164 -7.60 -20.13 5.10
N ASP A 165 -7.15 -19.91 6.33
CA ASP A 165 -7.92 -20.21 7.55
C ASP A 165 -9.25 -19.44 7.57
N ALA A 166 -9.25 -18.17 7.16
CA ALA A 166 -10.48 -17.38 7.05
C ALA A 166 -11.43 -17.88 5.95
N SER A 167 -10.90 -18.39 4.83
CA SER A 167 -11.73 -19.01 3.78
C SER A 167 -12.29 -20.36 4.23
N ILE A 168 -11.50 -21.17 4.94
CA ILE A 168 -11.94 -22.44 5.54
C ILE A 168 -13.09 -22.19 6.51
N ALA A 169 -12.94 -21.26 7.45
CA ALA A 169 -14.00 -20.92 8.40
C ALA A 169 -15.31 -20.49 7.71
N LYS A 170 -15.21 -19.70 6.64
CA LYS A 170 -16.38 -19.32 5.82
C LYS A 170 -17.02 -20.50 5.11
N CYS A 171 -16.21 -21.42 4.58
CA CYS A 171 -16.68 -22.61 3.91
C CYS A 171 -17.39 -23.55 4.88
N GLU A 172 -16.82 -23.78 6.07
CA GLU A 172 -17.45 -24.52 7.17
C GLU A 172 -18.79 -23.92 7.61
N ASP A 173 -18.87 -22.59 7.72
CA ASP A 173 -20.14 -21.92 8.03
C ASP A 173 -21.18 -22.05 6.91
N ASN A 174 -20.76 -22.11 5.65
CA ASN A 174 -21.66 -22.37 4.52
C ASN A 174 -22.17 -23.81 4.52
N ILE A 175 -21.31 -24.78 4.85
CA ILE A 175 -21.70 -26.18 5.06
C ILE A 175 -22.79 -26.22 6.13
N ARG A 176 -22.54 -25.67 7.32
CA ARG A 176 -23.53 -25.64 8.42
C ARG A 176 -24.89 -25.05 8.04
N LYS A 177 -24.92 -24.09 7.11
CA LYS A 177 -26.17 -23.45 6.65
C LYS A 177 -26.95 -24.25 5.62
N HIS A 178 -26.26 -25.02 4.78
CA HIS A 178 -26.87 -25.71 3.64
C HIS A 178 -27.00 -27.22 3.83
N GLU A 179 -26.35 -27.74 4.88
CA GLU A 179 -26.35 -29.16 5.22
C GLU A 179 -27.65 -29.55 5.93
N ARG A 180 -28.29 -30.60 5.42
CA ARG A 180 -29.52 -31.16 5.97
C ARG A 180 -29.47 -32.68 5.95
N TRP A 181 -30.11 -33.29 6.94
CA TRP A 181 -30.34 -34.74 6.94
C TRP A 181 -31.52 -35.08 6.04
N GLU A 182 -31.31 -36.01 5.12
CA GLU A 182 -32.36 -36.54 4.26
C GLU A 182 -32.43 -38.06 4.42
N THR A 183 -33.60 -38.56 4.83
CA THR A 183 -33.83 -40.00 4.99
C THR A 183 -34.49 -40.54 3.73
N ARG A 184 -33.77 -41.40 3.02
CA ARG A 184 -34.27 -42.08 1.83
C ARG A 184 -34.69 -43.51 2.19
N ARG A 185 -35.90 -43.89 1.77
CA ARG A 185 -36.40 -45.26 1.91
C ARG A 185 -36.36 -45.91 0.55
N GLU A 186 -35.50 -46.91 0.39
CA GLU A 186 -35.40 -47.67 -0.84
C GLU A 186 -35.97 -49.07 -0.60
N ARG A 187 -36.87 -49.52 -1.48
CA ARG A 187 -37.46 -50.86 -1.42
C ARG A 187 -36.70 -51.76 -2.36
N ARG A 188 -36.06 -52.79 -1.82
CA ARG A 188 -35.52 -53.90 -2.59
C ARG A 188 -36.51 -55.06 -2.51
N VAL A 189 -36.82 -55.62 -3.67
CA VAL A 189 -37.70 -56.78 -3.79
C VAL A 189 -36.85 -57.89 -4.34
N ASP A 190 -36.53 -58.85 -3.49
CA ASP A 190 -35.80 -60.04 -3.90
C ASP A 190 -36.82 -61.15 -4.19
N GLU A 191 -36.80 -61.68 -5.41
CA GLU A 191 -37.57 -62.88 -5.76
C GLU A 191 -36.78 -64.12 -5.36
N ARG A 192 -37.20 -64.79 -4.28
CA ARG A 192 -36.71 -66.13 -3.94
C ARG A 192 -37.49 -67.19 -4.72
N ALA A 193 -36.78 -68.19 -5.22
CA ALA A 193 -37.28 -69.18 -6.17
C ALA A 193 -38.36 -70.14 -5.62
N GLN A 194 -38.74 -70.10 -4.33
CA GLN A 194 -39.68 -71.10 -3.78
C GLN A 194 -40.72 -70.60 -2.77
N ASP A 195 -40.65 -69.38 -2.23
CA ASP A 195 -41.70 -68.88 -1.32
C ASP A 195 -41.71 -67.35 -1.31
N GLY A 196 -42.88 -66.76 -1.62
CA GLY A 196 -43.32 -65.38 -1.34
C GLY A 196 -42.36 -64.21 -1.58
N ARG A 197 -42.81 -63.19 -2.33
CA ARG A 197 -42.08 -61.91 -2.47
C ARG A 197 -41.68 -61.35 -1.09
N GLN A 198 -40.39 -61.32 -0.79
CA GLN A 198 -39.86 -60.66 0.40
C GLN A 198 -39.50 -59.22 0.02
N ILE A 199 -40.18 -58.26 0.65
CA ILE A 199 -39.93 -56.82 0.44
C ILE A 199 -39.06 -56.33 1.59
N GLU A 200 -37.79 -56.03 1.30
CA GLU A 200 -36.88 -55.41 2.25
C GLU A 200 -36.88 -53.90 2.04
N VAL A 201 -37.25 -53.15 3.08
CA VAL A 201 -37.23 -51.68 3.05
C VAL A 201 -35.97 -51.21 3.73
N GLN A 202 -34.95 -50.84 2.95
CA GLN A 202 -33.73 -50.25 3.49
C GLN A 202 -33.95 -48.74 3.70
N THR A 203 -33.74 -48.29 4.94
CA THR A 203 -33.81 -46.87 5.28
C THR A 203 -32.39 -46.34 5.46
N THR A 204 -31.97 -45.40 4.61
CA THR A 204 -30.64 -44.79 4.68
C THR A 204 -30.82 -43.30 4.96
N THR A 205 -30.12 -42.80 5.98
CA THR A 205 -30.10 -41.37 6.32
C THR A 205 -28.77 -40.79 5.88
N LEU A 206 -28.81 -39.83 4.96
CA LEU A 206 -27.63 -39.21 4.36
C LEU A 206 -27.64 -37.71 4.62
N LEU A 207 -26.44 -37.15 4.70
CA LEU A 207 -26.22 -35.72 4.88
C LEU A 207 -26.04 -35.10 3.48
N VAL A 208 -26.92 -34.17 3.11
CA VAL A 208 -27.02 -33.65 1.73
C VAL A 208 -27.18 -32.13 1.72
N GLY A 209 -26.92 -31.50 0.57
CA GLY A 209 -27.17 -30.07 0.34
C GLY A 209 -25.94 -29.16 0.42
N ALA A 210 -24.82 -29.64 0.97
CA ALA A 210 -23.57 -28.89 1.06
C ALA A 210 -22.40 -29.51 0.26
N GLU A 211 -22.68 -30.42 -0.68
CA GLU A 211 -21.68 -31.21 -1.42
C GLU A 211 -20.61 -30.33 -2.09
N GLN A 212 -21.02 -29.22 -2.72
CA GLN A 212 -20.09 -28.28 -3.37
C GLN A 212 -19.16 -27.59 -2.36
N TYR A 213 -19.66 -27.26 -1.16
CA TYR A 213 -18.85 -26.65 -0.12
C TYR A 213 -17.91 -27.66 0.55
N HIS A 214 -18.32 -28.93 0.66
CA HIS A 214 -17.43 -30.00 1.13
C HIS A 214 -16.24 -30.21 0.17
N ILE A 215 -16.47 -30.20 -1.14
CA ILE A 215 -15.40 -30.25 -2.15
C ILE A 215 -14.48 -29.03 -2.04
N GLU A 216 -15.04 -27.82 -1.91
CA GLU A 216 -14.25 -26.60 -1.74
C GLU A 216 -13.41 -26.62 -0.44
N LEU A 217 -13.99 -27.14 0.65
CA LEU A 217 -13.30 -27.30 1.94
C LEU A 217 -12.11 -28.24 1.82
N GLU A 218 -12.26 -29.39 1.15
CA GLU A 218 -11.17 -30.33 0.90
C GLU A 218 -10.03 -29.69 0.10
N GLU A 219 -10.34 -28.93 -0.95
CA GLU A 219 -9.33 -28.19 -1.69
C GLU A 219 -8.58 -27.16 -0.83
N LEU A 220 -9.31 -26.42 0.01
CA LEU A 220 -8.72 -25.40 0.88
C LEU A 220 -7.82 -26.03 1.95
N LEU A 221 -8.25 -27.14 2.56
CA LEU A 221 -7.47 -27.91 3.51
C LEU A 221 -6.21 -28.50 2.86
N ARG A 222 -6.32 -28.97 1.62
CA ARG A 222 -5.17 -29.47 0.85
C ARG A 222 -4.16 -28.37 0.56
N LYS A 223 -4.60 -27.21 0.06
CA LYS A 223 -3.74 -26.05 -0.19
C LYS A 223 -3.06 -25.57 1.10
N ARG A 224 -3.77 -25.60 2.24
CA ARG A 224 -3.21 -25.28 3.55
C ARG A 224 -2.15 -26.30 3.98
N ALA A 225 -2.41 -27.59 3.85
CA ALA A 225 -1.48 -28.65 4.21
C ALA A 225 -0.18 -28.61 3.39
N GLU A 226 -0.29 -28.37 2.07
CA GLU A 226 0.87 -28.17 1.18
C GLU A 226 1.77 -27.00 1.62
N LEU A 227 1.18 -25.94 2.17
CA LEU A 227 1.90 -24.77 2.66
C LEU A 227 2.53 -24.96 4.05
N VAL A 228 1.96 -25.84 4.89
CA VAL A 228 2.46 -26.14 6.25
C VAL A 228 3.44 -27.32 6.24
N GLY A 229 3.42 -28.16 5.20
CA GLY A 229 4.27 -29.35 5.10
C GLY A 229 3.78 -30.53 5.94
N GLU A 230 2.51 -30.51 6.36
CA GLU A 230 1.89 -31.61 7.10
C GLU A 230 1.18 -32.59 6.15
N PRO A 231 1.28 -33.91 6.38
CA PRO A 231 0.53 -34.89 5.61
C PRO A 231 -0.97 -34.81 5.97
N LEU A 232 -1.83 -34.67 4.95
CA LEU A 232 -3.28 -34.75 5.08
C LEU A 232 -3.68 -36.14 5.61
N HIS A 233 -4.07 -36.21 6.89
CA HIS A 233 -4.82 -37.35 7.40
C HIS A 233 -6.29 -37.19 6.98
N ILE A 234 -6.59 -37.52 5.73
CA ILE A 234 -7.96 -37.74 5.31
C ILE A 234 -8.41 -39.00 6.05
N LYS A 235 -9.27 -38.84 7.06
CA LYS A 235 -10.01 -39.98 7.59
C LYS A 235 -10.97 -40.41 6.50
N GLU A 236 -10.57 -41.37 5.68
CA GLU A 236 -11.51 -42.17 4.91
C GLU A 236 -12.51 -42.74 5.91
N SER A 237 -13.71 -42.19 5.89
CA SER A 237 -14.83 -42.66 6.70
C SER A 237 -15.37 -43.89 5.98
N ALA A 238 -15.05 -45.06 6.52
CA ALA A 238 -15.59 -46.36 6.12
C ALA A 238 -17.09 -46.46 6.39
#